data_AF-A0AB39CT72-F1
#
_entry.id   AF-A0AB39CT72-F1
#
_cell.length_a   1.000
_cell.length_b   1.000
_cell.length_c   1.000
_cell.angle_alpha   90.00
_cell.angle_beta   90.00
_cell.angle_gamma   90.00
#
_symmetry.space_group_name_H-M   'P 1'
#
loop_
_entity.id
_entity.type
_entity.pdbx_description
1 polymer ?
#
loop_
_entity_poly.entity_id
_entity_poly.type
_entity_poly.pdbx_seq_one_letter_code
_entity_poly.pdbx_strand_id
1 'polypeptide(L)'
;MKTLIIIGFVIATWHFIYEGIIAPSIRLHLRNELFKLRDELRAEKNKDLTAEDEAAFWFVHDGINNFLNRLSGLTIERSRRLYHEYINDQEARTTLDNHMQKVMSVENSAIRSVFDRTNHVIHKAMLTNAGGWFIYIIPLAIVMALAGSIARAAKGMLLTPTAALEKLIPTHK
;
A
#
# COMPACT_ATOMS: atom_id res chain seq x y z
N MET A 1 20.12 -13.51 27.51
CA MET A 1 20.55 -14.38 26.39
C MET A 1 19.43 -15.27 25.86
N LYS A 2 18.82 -16.15 26.68
CA LYS A 2 17.74 -17.06 26.26
C LYS A 2 16.55 -16.35 25.57
N THR A 3 16.03 -15.28 26.15
CA THR A 3 14.90 -14.51 25.58
C THR A 3 15.20 -13.90 24.21
N LEU A 4 16.40 -13.35 24.03
CA LEU A 4 16.82 -12.75 22.75
C LEU A 4 16.92 -13.82 21.65
N ILE A 5 17.42 -15.01 21.99
CA ILE A 5 17.49 -16.15 21.07
C ILE A 5 16.09 -16.57 20.63
N ILE A 6 15.14 -16.67 21.57
CA ILE A 6 13.74 -17.03 21.27
C ILE A 6 13.11 -15.98 20.34
N ILE A 7 13.26 -14.68 20.65
CA ILE A 7 12.73 -13.59 19.82
C ILE A 7 13.33 -13.64 18.41
N GLY A 8 14.66 -13.82 18.31
CA GLY A 8 15.34 -13.96 17.02
C GLY A 8 14.83 -15.15 16.21
N PHE A 9 14.59 -16.29 16.85
CA PHE A 9 14.06 -17.48 16.20
C PHE A 9 12.62 -17.26 15.67
N VAL A 10 11.76 -16.61 16.45
CA VAL A 10 10.39 -16.26 16.02
C VAL A 10 10.42 -15.34 14.80
N ILE A 11 11.24 -14.29 14.84
CA ILE A 11 11.38 -13.33 13.74
C ILE A 11 11.93 -14.01 12.47
N ALA A 12 12.95 -14.86 12.62
CA ALA A 12 13.53 -15.60 11.49
C ALA A 12 12.51 -16.56 10.87
N THR A 13 11.76 -17.28 11.71
CA THR A 13 10.69 -18.19 11.26
C THR A 13 9.60 -17.43 10.52
N TRP A 14 9.18 -16.27 11.04
CA TRP A 14 8.21 -15.40 10.38
C TRP A 14 8.69 -14.99 8.98
N HIS A 15 9.91 -14.46 8.86
CA HIS A 15 10.44 -14.03 7.55
C HIS A 15 10.56 -15.19 6.58
N PHE A 16 11.01 -16.35 7.06
CA PHE A 16 11.10 -17.56 6.23
C PHE A 16 9.73 -17.96 5.67
N ILE A 17 8.69 -18.01 6.51
CA ILE A 17 7.33 -18.35 6.07
C ILE A 17 6.77 -17.26 5.16
N TYR A 18 6.96 -15.99 5.52
CA TYR A 18 6.38 -14.87 4.78
C TYR A 18 6.99 -14.76 3.38
N GLU A 19 8.31 -14.65 3.27
CA GLU A 19 8.99 -14.49 1.99
C GLU A 19 9.03 -15.78 1.16
N GLY A 20 9.06 -16.94 1.82
CA GLY A 20 9.13 -18.24 1.16
C GLY A 20 7.79 -18.78 0.67
N ILE A 21 6.69 -18.45 1.37
CA ILE A 21 5.39 -19.08 1.11
C ILE A 21 4.30 -18.04 0.86
N ILE A 22 4.11 -17.10 1.79
CA ILE A 22 2.97 -16.17 1.76
C ILE A 22 3.10 -15.16 0.60
N ALA A 23 4.18 -14.40 0.54
CA ALA A 23 4.40 -13.37 -0.46
C ALA A 23 4.44 -13.94 -1.90
N PRO A 24 5.12 -15.06 -2.20
CA PRO A 24 5.04 -15.70 -3.51
C PRO A 24 3.62 -16.11 -3.91
N SER A 25 2.86 -16.69 -2.97
CA SER A 25 1.47 -17.12 -3.24
C SER A 25 0.57 -15.94 -3.56
N ILE A 26 0.67 -14.85 -2.79
CA ILE A 26 -0.08 -13.62 -3.04
C ILE A 26 0.36 -12.99 -4.37
N ARG A 27 1.66 -12.92 -4.65
CA ARG A 27 2.17 -12.37 -5.92
C ARG A 27 1.66 -13.14 -7.14
N LEU A 28 1.57 -14.47 -7.05
CA LEU A 28 0.98 -15.29 -8.11
C LEU A 28 -0.49 -14.94 -8.32
N HIS A 29 -1.26 -14.81 -7.24
CA HIS A 29 -2.66 -14.41 -7.31
C HIS A 29 -2.83 -13.01 -7.94
N LEU A 30 -2.07 -12.02 -7.51
CA LEU A 30 -2.10 -10.66 -8.07
C LEU A 30 -1.70 -10.63 -9.54
N ARG A 31 -0.72 -11.45 -9.95
CA ARG A 31 -0.34 -11.60 -11.36
C ARG A 31 -1.50 -12.15 -12.21
N ASN A 32 -2.24 -13.13 -11.68
CA ASN A 32 -3.43 -13.66 -12.34
C ASN A 32 -4.56 -12.61 -12.42
N GLU A 33 -4.74 -11.78 -11.39
CA GLU A 33 -5.67 -10.65 -11.43
C GLU A 33 -5.28 -9.65 -12.54
N LEU A 34 -4.00 -9.31 -12.69
CA LEU A 34 -3.53 -8.45 -13.79
C LEU A 34 -3.76 -9.08 -15.17
N PHE A 35 -3.55 -10.39 -15.34
CA PHE A 35 -3.85 -11.05 -16.61
C PHE A 35 -5.34 -10.94 -16.95
N LYS A 36 -6.21 -11.20 -15.97
CA LYS A 36 -7.66 -11.04 -16.13
C LYS A 36 -8.04 -9.61 -16.53
N LEU A 37 -7.50 -8.60 -15.84
CA LEU A 37 -7.76 -7.18 -16.14
C LEU A 37 -7.30 -6.79 -17.55
N ARG A 38 -6.14 -7.30 -18.00
CA ARG A 38 -5.66 -7.07 -19.36
C ARG A 38 -6.59 -7.67 -20.41
N ASP A 39 -7.09 -8.86 -20.15
CA ASP A 39 -7.96 -9.55 -21.10
C ASP A 39 -9.36 -8.90 -21.14
N GLU A 40 -9.86 -8.42 -19.99
CA GLU A 40 -11.05 -7.55 -19.92
C GLU A 40 -10.84 -6.24 -20.72
N LEU A 41 -9.70 -5.57 -20.56
CA LEU A 41 -9.37 -4.37 -21.34
C LEU A 41 -9.35 -4.68 -22.84
N ARG A 42 -8.72 -5.79 -23.25
CA ARG A 42 -8.65 -6.21 -24.66
C ARG A 42 -10.02 -6.51 -25.26
N ALA A 43 -11.01 -6.91 -24.47
CA ALA A 43 -12.37 -7.07 -24.96
C ALA A 43 -13.00 -5.73 -25.37
N GLU A 44 -12.61 -4.62 -24.73
CA GLU A 44 -13.06 -3.27 -25.10
C GLU A 44 -12.47 -2.79 -26.44
N LYS A 45 -11.31 -3.32 -26.85
CA LYS A 45 -10.67 -2.96 -28.13
C LYS A 45 -11.52 -3.30 -29.36
N ASN A 46 -12.41 -4.28 -29.24
CA ASN A 46 -13.28 -4.71 -30.33
C ASN A 46 -14.55 -3.85 -30.47
N LYS A 47 -14.72 -2.84 -29.61
CA LYS A 47 -15.82 -1.88 -29.69
C LYS A 47 -15.36 -0.65 -30.48
N ASP A 48 -16.29 0.09 -31.07
CA ASP A 48 -15.97 1.38 -31.71
C ASP A 48 -15.49 2.36 -30.63
N LEU A 49 -14.17 2.50 -30.50
CA LEU A 49 -13.51 3.41 -29.57
C LEU A 49 -13.27 4.76 -30.24
N THR A 50 -13.41 5.84 -29.47
CA THR A 50 -12.93 7.14 -29.91
C THR A 50 -11.39 7.17 -29.91
N ALA A 51 -10.78 8.15 -30.59
CA ALA A 51 -9.33 8.33 -30.56
C ALA A 51 -8.79 8.56 -29.15
N GLU A 52 -9.58 9.19 -28.28
CA GLU A 52 -9.22 9.41 -26.87
C GLU A 52 -9.29 8.11 -26.06
N ASP A 53 -10.33 7.31 -26.27
CA ASP A 53 -10.44 5.97 -25.67
C ASP A 53 -9.30 5.06 -26.11
N GLU A 54 -8.89 5.11 -27.38
CA GLU A 54 -7.79 4.31 -27.89
C GLU A 54 -6.45 4.71 -27.24
N ALA A 55 -6.20 6.00 -27.06
CA ALA A 55 -5.01 6.46 -26.35
C ALA A 55 -5.01 5.98 -24.89
N ALA A 56 -6.12 6.14 -24.18
CA ALA A 56 -6.28 5.65 -22.81
C ALA A 56 -6.11 4.12 -22.72
N PHE A 57 -6.67 3.38 -23.66
CA PHE A 57 -6.52 1.93 -23.77
C PHE A 57 -5.04 1.52 -23.77
N TRP A 58 -4.22 2.14 -24.61
CA TRP A 58 -2.81 1.80 -24.73
C TRP A 58 -2.02 2.15 -23.46
N PHE A 59 -2.30 3.29 -22.82
CA PHE A 59 -1.66 3.62 -21.55
C PHE A 59 -1.97 2.60 -20.45
N VAL A 60 -3.23 2.17 -20.32
CA VAL A 60 -3.62 1.18 -19.31
C VAL A 60 -3.03 -0.19 -19.66
N HIS A 61 -3.06 -0.59 -20.93
CA HIS A 61 -2.50 -1.87 -21.40
C HIS A 61 -0.99 -1.97 -21.14
N ASP A 62 -0.24 -0.94 -21.50
CA ASP A 62 1.20 -0.86 -21.26
C ASP A 62 1.51 -0.81 -19.76
N GLY A 63 0.71 -0.07 -18.99
CA GLY A 63 0.77 -0.07 -17.52
C GLY A 63 0.65 -1.48 -16.95
N ILE A 64 -0.38 -2.24 -17.33
CA ILE A 64 -0.59 -3.62 -16.87
C ILE A 64 0.61 -4.51 -17.26
N ASN A 65 1.12 -4.42 -18.49
CA ASN A 65 2.27 -5.22 -18.93
C ASN A 65 3.56 -4.87 -18.18
N ASN A 66 3.78 -3.59 -17.89
CA ASN A 66 4.93 -3.14 -17.11
C ASN A 66 4.91 -3.74 -15.71
N PHE A 67 3.74 -3.78 -15.05
CA PHE A 67 3.63 -4.33 -13.71
C PHE A 67 3.62 -5.86 -13.67
N LEU A 68 3.06 -6.55 -14.67
CA LEU A 68 3.07 -8.02 -14.76
C LEU A 68 4.45 -8.64 -14.56
N ASN A 69 5.50 -7.98 -15.07
CA ASN A 69 6.88 -8.45 -14.97
C ASN A 69 7.65 -7.88 -13.77
N ARG A 70 7.08 -6.90 -13.04
CA ARG A 70 7.79 -6.14 -12.00
C ARG A 70 7.12 -6.20 -10.62
N LEU A 71 6.00 -6.90 -10.47
CA LEU A 71 5.23 -7.03 -9.22
C LEU A 71 6.08 -7.31 -7.98
N SER A 72 7.04 -8.24 -8.06
CA SER A 72 7.93 -8.60 -6.93
C SER A 72 8.91 -7.48 -6.55
N GLY A 73 9.21 -6.57 -7.47
CA GLY A 73 10.13 -5.46 -7.27
C GLY A 73 9.46 -4.16 -6.87
N LEU A 74 8.12 -4.13 -6.73
CA LEU A 74 7.36 -2.94 -6.35
C LEU A 74 7.39 -2.74 -4.84
N THR A 75 8.34 -1.94 -4.36
CA THR A 75 8.41 -1.55 -2.95
C THR A 75 8.04 -0.08 -2.79
N ILE A 76 7.55 0.29 -1.61
CA ILE A 76 7.22 1.70 -1.27
C ILE A 76 8.43 2.61 -1.51
N GLU A 77 9.63 2.16 -1.15
CA GLU A 77 10.88 2.89 -1.37
C GLU A 77 11.14 3.16 -2.86
N ARG A 78 11.05 2.13 -3.71
CA ARG A 78 11.29 2.26 -5.15
C ARG A 78 10.23 3.14 -5.81
N SER A 79 8.96 2.99 -5.43
CA SER A 79 7.89 3.86 -5.92
C SER A 79 8.12 5.31 -5.52
N ARG A 80 8.58 5.56 -4.28
CA ARG A 80 8.91 6.92 -3.82
C ARG A 80 10.10 7.51 -4.56
N ARG A 81 11.15 6.71 -4.80
CA ARG A 81 12.31 7.14 -5.58
C ARG A 81 11.92 7.46 -7.01
N LEU A 82 11.15 6.58 -7.65
CA LEU A 82 10.61 6.79 -8.99
C LEU A 82 9.81 8.09 -9.06
N TYR A 83 8.88 8.29 -8.12
CA TYR A 83 8.11 9.53 -8.02
C TYR A 83 9.01 10.75 -7.84
N HIS A 84 10.05 10.67 -7.00
CA HIS A 84 10.98 11.77 -6.78
C HIS A 84 11.78 12.12 -8.05
N GLU A 85 12.27 11.12 -8.78
CA GLU A 85 12.95 11.30 -10.07
C GLU A 85 11.99 11.93 -11.10
N TYR A 86 10.73 11.49 -11.13
CA TYR A 86 9.69 12.05 -12.00
C TYR A 86 9.36 13.51 -11.72
N ILE A 87 9.19 13.92 -10.45
CA ILE A 87 8.80 15.32 -10.14
C ILE A 87 9.91 16.32 -10.41
N ASN A 88 11.17 15.87 -10.40
CA ASN A 88 12.34 16.71 -10.64
C ASN A 88 12.64 16.88 -12.14
N ASP A 89 12.05 16.04 -13.00
CA ASP A 89 12.11 16.15 -14.45
C ASP A 89 10.80 16.73 -15.00
N GLN A 90 10.88 17.97 -15.51
CA GLN A 90 9.70 18.69 -15.97
C GLN A 90 9.04 18.05 -17.20
N GLU A 91 9.81 17.44 -18.10
CA GLU A 91 9.28 16.76 -19.28
C GLU A 91 8.57 15.47 -18.87
N ALA A 92 9.20 14.68 -17.99
CA ALA A 92 8.64 13.44 -17.49
C ALA A 92 7.35 13.67 -16.69
N ARG A 93 7.32 14.70 -15.83
CA ARG A 93 6.12 15.12 -15.09
C ARG A 93 4.97 15.52 -16.02
N THR A 94 5.25 16.38 -17.01
CA THR A 94 4.22 16.84 -17.95
C THR A 94 3.65 15.67 -18.74
N THR A 95 4.50 14.72 -19.14
CA THR A 95 4.08 13.50 -19.85
C THR A 95 3.17 12.64 -18.97
N LEU A 96 3.53 12.43 -17.70
CA LEU A 96 2.71 11.68 -16.76
C LEU A 96 1.35 12.34 -16.49
N ASP A 97 1.34 13.65 -16.25
CA ASP A 97 0.12 14.42 -16.01
C ASP A 97 -0.82 14.36 -17.23
N ASN A 98 -0.27 14.46 -18.45
CA ASN A 98 -1.02 14.29 -19.70
C ASN A 98 -1.59 12.87 -19.85
N HIS A 99 -0.81 11.83 -19.53
CA HIS A 99 -1.30 10.45 -19.56
C HIS A 99 -2.42 10.22 -18.55
N MET A 100 -2.24 10.73 -17.32
CA MET A 100 -3.25 10.65 -16.27
C MET A 100 -4.54 11.36 -16.68
N GLN A 101 -4.42 12.57 -17.23
CA GLN A 101 -5.59 13.32 -17.69
C GLN A 101 -6.36 12.56 -18.77
N LYS A 102 -5.68 12.00 -19.77
CA LYS A 102 -6.31 11.21 -20.85
C LYS A 102 -7.05 9.97 -20.32
N VAL A 103 -6.48 9.28 -19.32
CA VAL A 103 -7.14 8.13 -18.70
C VAL A 103 -8.33 8.56 -17.84
N MET A 104 -8.24 9.70 -17.17
CA MET A 104 -9.30 10.21 -16.28
C MET A 104 -10.46 10.86 -17.04
N SER A 105 -10.22 11.41 -18.23
CA SER A 105 -11.23 12.05 -19.08
C SER A 105 -11.94 11.09 -20.03
N VAL A 106 -11.53 9.81 -20.06
CA VAL A 106 -12.09 8.80 -20.96
C VAL A 106 -13.59 8.61 -20.72
N GLU A 107 -14.39 8.62 -21.79
CA GLU A 107 -15.84 8.40 -21.69
C GLU A 107 -16.15 6.93 -21.45
N ASN A 108 -15.33 6.03 -22.00
CA ASN A 108 -15.47 4.59 -21.77
C ASN A 108 -15.15 4.22 -20.32
N SER A 109 -16.21 4.14 -19.50
CA SER A 109 -16.14 3.74 -18.09
C SER A 109 -15.52 2.35 -17.87
N ALA A 110 -15.51 1.46 -18.85
CA ALA A 110 -14.86 0.15 -18.73
C ALA A 110 -13.34 0.28 -18.71
N ILE A 111 -12.76 1.11 -19.58
CA ILE A 111 -11.31 1.39 -19.58
C ILE A 111 -10.91 2.02 -18.24
N ARG A 112 -11.67 3.01 -17.77
CA ARG A 112 -11.44 3.66 -16.46
C ARG A 112 -11.54 2.67 -15.30
N SER A 113 -12.54 1.79 -15.30
CA SER A 113 -12.72 0.76 -14.29
C SER A 113 -11.55 -0.22 -14.25
N VAL A 114 -11.02 -0.62 -15.42
CA VAL A 114 -9.83 -1.49 -15.47
C VAL A 114 -8.60 -0.76 -14.91
N PHE A 115 -8.43 0.53 -15.21
CA PHE A 115 -7.35 1.34 -14.63
C PHE A 115 -7.42 1.38 -13.10
N ASP A 116 -8.58 1.71 -12.53
CA ASP A 116 -8.77 1.80 -11.08
C ASP A 116 -8.51 0.44 -10.39
N ARG A 117 -8.99 -0.65 -10.99
CA ARG A 117 -8.75 -2.01 -10.48
C ARG A 117 -7.29 -2.42 -10.61
N THR A 118 -6.61 -2.00 -11.67
CA THR A 118 -5.17 -2.21 -11.85
C THR A 118 -4.38 -1.50 -10.76
N ASN A 119 -4.73 -0.24 -10.44
CA ASN A 119 -4.13 0.50 -9.33
C ASN A 119 -4.31 -0.21 -7.98
N HIS A 120 -5.48 -0.78 -7.73
CA HIS A 120 -5.73 -1.56 -6.51
C HIS A 120 -4.81 -2.80 -6.41
N VAL A 121 -4.62 -3.52 -7.52
CA VAL A 121 -3.71 -4.68 -7.58
C VAL A 121 -2.26 -4.27 -7.32
N ILE A 122 -1.81 -3.16 -7.91
CA ILE A 122 -0.48 -2.59 -7.68
C ILE A 122 -0.29 -2.22 -6.20
N HIS A 123 -1.30 -1.60 -5.59
CA HIS A 123 -1.23 -1.19 -4.18
C HIS A 123 -1.16 -2.40 -3.25
N LYS A 124 -1.95 -3.46 -3.52
CA LYS A 124 -1.83 -4.74 -2.81
C LYS A 124 -0.45 -5.37 -2.96
N ALA A 125 0.15 -5.29 -4.16
CA ALA A 125 1.50 -5.81 -4.39
C ALA A 125 2.54 -5.07 -3.55
N MET A 126 2.46 -3.75 -3.47
CA MET A 126 3.34 -2.94 -2.62
C MET A 126 3.21 -3.30 -1.14
N LEU A 127 1.98 -3.50 -0.65
CA LEU A 127 1.73 -3.95 0.72
C LEU A 127 2.27 -5.37 0.97
N THR A 128 2.11 -6.27 0.00
CA THR A 128 2.64 -7.64 0.05
C THR A 128 4.17 -7.62 0.12
N ASN A 129 4.83 -6.78 -0.67
CA ASN A 129 6.30 -6.66 -0.61
C ASN A 129 6.78 -5.96 0.67
N ALA A 130 5.91 -5.23 1.38
CA ALA A 130 6.23 -4.61 2.66
C ALA A 130 5.86 -5.48 3.88
N GLY A 131 5.05 -6.53 3.70
CA GLY A 131 4.42 -7.22 4.82
C GLY A 131 5.38 -8.01 5.72
N GLY A 132 6.57 -8.36 5.23
CA GLY A 132 7.64 -8.93 6.07
C GLY A 132 8.02 -8.01 7.24
N TRP A 133 7.86 -6.69 7.07
CA TRP A 133 8.16 -5.70 8.10
C TRP A 133 7.08 -5.56 9.17
N PHE A 134 5.88 -6.10 8.96
CA PHE A 134 4.76 -5.91 9.88
C PHE A 134 5.01 -6.52 11.26
N ILE A 135 5.83 -7.57 11.37
CA ILE A 135 6.23 -8.14 12.67
C ILE A 135 6.96 -7.12 13.56
N TYR A 136 7.60 -6.11 12.99
CA TYR A 136 8.26 -5.03 13.73
C TYR A 136 7.35 -3.82 13.93
N ILE A 137 6.64 -3.43 12.87
CA ILE A 137 5.84 -2.20 12.86
C ILE A 137 4.62 -2.32 13.77
N ILE A 138 3.94 -3.48 13.79
CA ILE A 138 2.71 -3.68 14.57
C ILE A 138 2.98 -3.57 16.08
N PRO A 139 3.96 -4.30 16.68
CA PRO A 139 4.25 -4.14 18.11
C PRO A 139 4.65 -2.72 18.48
N LEU A 140 5.45 -2.05 17.64
CA LEU A 140 5.84 -0.66 17.87
C LEU A 140 4.63 0.28 17.87
N ALA A 141 3.73 0.12 16.91
CA ALA A 141 2.50 0.90 16.82
C ALA A 141 1.59 0.71 18.06
N ILE A 142 1.49 -0.52 18.58
CA ILE A 142 0.75 -0.82 19.81
C ILE A 142 1.36 -0.08 21.01
N VAL A 143 2.69 -0.13 21.17
CA VAL A 143 3.39 0.58 22.25
C VAL A 143 3.14 2.08 22.18
N MET A 144 3.22 2.67 20.98
CA MET A 144 2.94 4.10 20.79
C MET A 144 1.47 4.46 21.11
N ALA A 145 0.52 3.62 20.70
CA ALA A 145 -0.91 3.85 20.96
C ALA A 145 -1.24 3.77 22.47
N LEU A 146 -0.64 2.81 23.18
CA LEU A 146 -0.76 2.69 24.63
C LEU A 146 -0.13 3.88 25.34
N ALA A 147 1.09 4.28 24.95
CA ALA A 147 1.77 5.45 25.50
C ALA A 147 0.93 6.73 25.31
N GLY A 148 0.34 6.93 24.13
CA GLY A 148 -0.56 8.06 23.87
C GLY A 148 -1.82 8.03 24.75
N SER A 149 -2.35 6.84 25.05
CA SER A 149 -3.50 6.69 25.94
C SER A 149 -3.15 7.02 27.39
N ILE A 150 -1.99 6.57 27.86
CA ILE A 150 -1.46 6.91 29.19
C ILE A 150 -1.22 8.42 29.29
N ALA A 151 -0.62 9.05 28.28
CA ALA A 151 -0.36 10.49 28.28
C ALA A 151 -1.66 11.31 28.36
N ARG A 152 -2.71 10.89 27.63
CA ARG A 152 -4.04 11.51 27.73
C ARG A 152 -4.64 11.34 29.12
N ALA A 153 -4.55 10.15 29.71
CA ALA A 153 -5.03 9.89 31.06
C ALA A 153 -4.29 10.75 32.11
N ALA A 154 -2.96 10.84 32.01
CA ALA A 154 -2.13 11.67 32.88
C ALA A 154 -2.50 13.16 32.77
N LYS A 155 -2.73 13.67 31.56
CA LYS A 155 -3.21 15.04 31.35
C LYS A 155 -4.58 15.27 31.99
N GLY A 156 -5.48 14.30 31.90
CA GLY A 156 -6.78 14.33 32.57
C GLY A 156 -6.65 14.38 34.09
N MET A 157 -5.76 13.56 34.67
CA MET A 157 -5.48 13.56 36.10
C MET A 157 -4.92 14.90 36.59
N LEU A 158 -3.98 15.50 35.87
CA LEU A 158 -3.38 16.79 36.22
C LEU A 158 -4.42 17.93 36.26
N LEU A 159 -5.44 17.87 35.42
CA LEU A 159 -6.50 18.87 35.32
C LEU A 159 -7.70 18.56 36.23
N THR A 160 -7.68 17.46 36.97
CA THR A 160 -8.79 17.05 37.85
C THR A 160 -8.73 17.82 39.17
N PRO A 161 -9.84 18.43 39.63
CA PRO A 161 -9.89 19.11 40.93
C PRO A 161 -9.48 18.17 42.08
N THR A 162 -8.74 18.69 43.06
CA THR A 162 -8.17 17.92 44.19
C THR A 162 -9.20 17.08 44.95
N ALA A 163 -10.42 17.60 45.16
CA ALA A 163 -11.51 16.87 45.81
C ALA A 163 -12.00 15.64 45.03
N ALA A 164 -11.95 15.69 43.69
CA ALA A 164 -12.26 14.54 42.85
C ALA A 164 -11.09 13.56 42.76
N LEU A 165 -9.85 14.06 42.84
CA LEU A 165 -8.63 13.25 42.84
C LEU A 165 -8.49 12.44 44.14
N GLU A 166 -8.72 13.03 45.32
CA GLU A 166 -8.70 12.34 46.62
C GLU A 166 -9.76 11.23 46.71
N LYS A 167 -10.91 11.41 46.04
CA LYS A 167 -11.95 10.37 45.97
C LYS A 167 -11.54 9.18 45.09
N LEU A 168 -10.73 9.43 44.05
CA LEU A 168 -10.31 8.41 43.08
C LEU A 168 -9.01 7.71 43.47
N ILE A 169 -8.09 8.41 44.13
CA ILE A 169 -6.81 7.90 44.63
C ILE A 169 -6.66 8.39 46.08
N PRO A 170 -7.27 7.70 47.05
CA PRO A 170 -7.18 8.10 48.45
C PRO A 170 -5.74 7.91 48.94
N THR A 171 -5.18 8.95 49.55
CA THR A 171 -3.89 8.86 50.24
C THR A 171 -4.11 8.09 51.53
N HIS A 172 -3.60 6.85 51.59
CA HIS A 172 -3.50 6.13 52.85
C HIS A 172 -2.51 6.89 53.75
N LYS A 173 -3.04 7.56 54.78
CA LYS A 173 -2.26 8.00 55.94
C LYS A 173 -1.96 6.83 56.86
#